data_AF-A0A1G8EZV7-F1
#
_entry.id   AF-A0A1G8EZV7-F1
#
_cell.length_a   1.000
_cell.length_b   1.000
_cell.length_c   1.000
_cell.angle_alpha   90.00
_cell.angle_beta   90.00
_cell.angle_gamma   90.00
#
_symmetry.space_group_name_H-M   'P 1'
#
loop_
_entity.id
_entity.type
_entity.pdbx_description
1 polymer ?
#
loop_
_entity_poly.entity_id
_entity_poly.type
_entity_poly.pdbx_seq_one_letter_code
_entity_poly.pdbx_strand_id
1 'polypeptide(L)'
;MVLDARQLQSNVNQALMQLKQEAKDTGKRISSKPKKGYVCVLSALEELKLDAEFISDFQKLFPPIKAHRGKIISSLALFVRSNGGINYSVERVREYLNITVIDATDTVSTYANAVYGSLLDVKSCTSRRYLRKTPFSIPYCAFCWRRVEDSAGYCQIHHPNQSKRSFYKAKSALESALKHTESEYLGELQKINDSKPKEYKYSTYAFKWTASFAKHPRYINRDLIERGVNSEINDENLSIIAGIVLRFIKKEYPKTYIRLPKSVPDNFASWQDFTLFVLKALDPIEAAFWEAKDIEAWMNPGVGHPNIFVLLMVTYRHEAFQVINSFERPRGPKKGAELESKNNELRKKIRDLAKLQLSMSGKINRAEIGRELSISRQRVSVLMSETTID
;
A
#
# COMPACT_ATOMS: atom_id res chain seq x y z
N MET A 1 -30.54 -7.26 23.89
CA MET A 1 -29.21 -6.85 24.38
C MET A 1 -28.46 -6.20 23.24
N VAL A 2 -28.17 -4.90 23.38
CA VAL A 2 -27.28 -4.16 22.48
C VAL A 2 -25.86 -4.64 22.79
N LEU A 3 -25.10 -5.02 21.77
CA LEU A 3 -23.69 -5.39 21.96
C LEU A 3 -22.90 -4.10 22.10
N ASP A 4 -22.05 -3.98 23.12
CA ASP A 4 -21.02 -2.94 23.10
C ASP A 4 -20.01 -3.23 21.96
N ALA A 5 -19.18 -2.23 21.64
CA ALA A 5 -18.21 -2.32 20.55
C ALA A 5 -17.25 -3.53 20.67
N ARG A 6 -16.83 -3.89 21.89
CA ARG A 6 -15.94 -5.02 22.16
C ARG A 6 -16.69 -6.35 22.02
N GLN A 7 -17.93 -6.41 22.50
CA GLN A 7 -18.78 -7.58 22.40
C GLN A 7 -19.14 -7.90 20.95
N LEU A 8 -19.40 -6.89 20.11
CA LEU A 8 -19.61 -7.09 18.68
C LEU A 8 -18.39 -7.75 18.03
N GLN A 9 -17.19 -7.20 18.23
CA GLN A 9 -15.96 -7.75 17.65
C GLN A 9 -15.70 -9.18 18.14
N SER A 10 -15.86 -9.44 19.43
CA SER A 10 -15.71 -10.78 20.01
C SER A 10 -16.67 -11.79 19.37
N ASN A 11 -17.96 -11.43 19.25
CA ASN A 11 -18.97 -12.31 18.65
C ASN A 11 -18.72 -12.55 17.16
N VAL A 12 -18.28 -11.54 16.41
CA VAL A 12 -17.89 -11.68 15.01
C VAL A 12 -16.71 -12.63 14.88
N ASN A 13 -15.68 -12.48 15.72
CA ASN A 13 -14.51 -13.35 15.70
C ASN A 13 -14.87 -14.81 15.99
N GLN A 14 -15.73 -15.06 16.99
CA GLN A 14 -16.21 -16.39 17.32
C GLN A 14 -17.01 -17.00 16.16
N ALA A 15 -17.94 -16.25 15.57
CA ALA A 15 -18.72 -16.72 14.43
C ALA A 15 -17.84 -17.04 13.21
N LEU A 16 -16.83 -16.22 12.94
CA LEU A 16 -15.87 -16.46 11.85
C LEU A 16 -14.95 -17.65 12.13
N MET A 17 -14.57 -17.90 13.38
CA MET A 17 -13.82 -19.12 13.77
C MET A 17 -14.65 -20.38 13.53
N GLN A 18 -15.91 -20.39 13.97
CA GLN A 18 -16.83 -21.51 13.74
C GLN A 18 -17.05 -21.75 12.24
N LEU A 19 -17.27 -20.70 11.46
CA LEU A 19 -17.42 -20.79 10.00
C LEU A 19 -16.17 -21.37 9.32
N LYS A 20 -14.97 -20.98 9.76
CA LYS A 20 -13.70 -21.52 9.24
C LYS A 20 -13.56 -23.00 9.56
N GLN A 21 -13.96 -23.40 10.76
CA GLN A 21 -13.95 -24.79 11.18
C GLN A 21 -14.96 -25.62 10.37
N GLU A 22 -16.20 -25.15 10.20
CA GLU A 22 -17.22 -25.79 9.36
C GLU A 22 -16.75 -25.96 7.91
N ALA A 23 -16.15 -24.91 7.33
CA ALA A 23 -15.62 -24.96 5.97
C ALA A 23 -14.50 -26.00 5.84
N LYS A 24 -13.64 -26.13 6.86
CA LYS A 24 -12.58 -27.14 6.91
C LYS A 24 -13.16 -28.55 7.02
N ASP A 25 -14.10 -28.77 7.93
CA ASP A 25 -14.68 -30.09 8.21
C ASP A 25 -15.53 -30.59 7.04
N THR A 26 -16.16 -29.69 6.30
CA THR A 26 -16.97 -30.02 5.12
C THR A 26 -16.20 -29.96 3.80
N GLY A 27 -14.90 -29.64 3.82
CA GLY A 27 -14.07 -29.49 2.62
C GLY A 27 -14.54 -28.38 1.67
N LYS A 28 -15.34 -27.43 2.14
CA LYS A 28 -15.93 -26.34 1.36
C LYS A 28 -15.09 -25.07 1.49
N ARG A 29 -15.23 -24.16 0.51
CA ARG A 29 -14.63 -22.82 0.56
C ARG A 29 -15.63 -21.80 1.11
N ILE A 30 -15.15 -20.68 1.66
CA ILE A 30 -16.03 -19.61 2.14
C ILE A 30 -16.34 -18.63 1.00
N SER A 31 -17.58 -18.17 0.88
CA SER A 31 -18.01 -17.16 -0.10
C SER A 31 -18.92 -16.11 0.51
N SER A 32 -18.97 -14.93 -0.12
CA SER A 32 -19.89 -13.85 0.25
C SER A 32 -21.31 -14.01 -0.29
N LYS A 33 -21.54 -15.00 -1.17
CA LYS A 33 -22.83 -15.32 -1.77
C LYS A 33 -23.09 -16.82 -1.65
N PRO A 34 -24.35 -17.27 -1.48
CA PRO A 34 -24.71 -18.69 -1.51
C PRO A 34 -24.28 -19.34 -2.83
N LYS A 35 -23.47 -20.39 -2.77
CA LYS A 35 -22.97 -21.14 -3.94
C LYS A 35 -22.81 -22.61 -3.60
N LYS A 36 -23.14 -23.50 -4.54
CA LYS A 36 -22.87 -24.94 -4.38
C LYS A 36 -21.37 -25.18 -4.19
N GLY A 37 -21.00 -25.97 -3.17
CA GLY A 37 -19.60 -26.23 -2.81
C GLY A 37 -18.94 -25.14 -1.93
N TYR A 38 -19.71 -24.17 -1.44
CA TYR A 38 -19.22 -23.10 -0.57
C TYR A 38 -20.09 -22.96 0.69
N VAL A 39 -19.47 -22.51 1.79
CA VAL A 39 -20.16 -22.01 2.98
C VAL A 39 -20.29 -20.49 2.85
N CYS A 40 -21.48 -19.94 3.08
CA CYS A 40 -21.71 -18.50 2.93
C CYS A 40 -21.29 -17.78 4.22
N VAL A 41 -20.44 -16.76 4.15
CA VAL A 41 -20.05 -16.01 5.36
C VAL A 41 -21.26 -15.33 6.01
N LEU A 42 -22.24 -14.92 5.19
CA LEU A 42 -23.36 -14.12 5.69
C LEU A 42 -24.28 -14.92 6.61
N SER A 43 -24.34 -16.26 6.50
CA SER A 43 -25.15 -17.07 7.41
C SER A 43 -24.60 -17.04 8.84
N ALA A 44 -23.27 -16.96 9.00
CA ALA A 44 -22.65 -16.81 10.32
C ALA A 44 -22.87 -15.42 10.96
N LEU A 45 -23.39 -14.45 10.21
CA LEU A 45 -23.60 -13.07 10.67
C LEU A 45 -25.09 -12.75 10.89
N GLU A 46 -26.01 -13.71 10.70
CA GLU A 46 -27.45 -13.45 10.75
C GLU A 46 -27.93 -13.12 12.16
N GLU A 47 -27.37 -13.78 13.16
CA GLU A 47 -27.71 -13.60 14.59
C GLU A 47 -26.94 -12.45 15.25
N LEU A 48 -25.94 -11.88 14.56
CA LEU A 48 -25.12 -10.79 15.10
C LEU A 48 -25.85 -9.46 14.99
N LYS A 49 -26.56 -9.11 16.05
CA LYS A 49 -27.35 -7.88 16.13
C LYS A 49 -26.46 -6.63 16.15
N LEU A 50 -26.86 -5.62 15.40
CA LEU A 50 -26.23 -4.31 15.39
C LEU A 50 -26.99 -3.33 16.27
N ASP A 51 -26.27 -2.37 16.82
CA ASP A 51 -26.85 -1.28 17.58
C ASP A 51 -27.78 -0.41 16.70
N ALA A 52 -28.96 -0.11 17.23
CA ALA A 52 -30.00 0.58 16.48
C ALA A 52 -29.70 2.08 16.29
N GLU A 53 -28.99 2.69 17.23
CA GLU A 53 -28.60 4.10 17.16
C GLU A 53 -27.55 4.30 16.05
N PHE A 54 -26.53 3.45 16.00
CA PHE A 54 -25.57 3.41 14.89
C PHE A 54 -26.28 3.22 13.54
N ILE A 55 -27.19 2.26 13.43
CA ILE A 55 -27.90 2.00 12.17
C ILE A 55 -28.72 3.22 11.75
N SER A 56 -29.48 3.80 12.68
CA SER A 56 -30.31 4.97 12.43
C SER A 56 -29.46 6.14 11.94
N ASP A 57 -28.35 6.41 12.62
CA ASP A 57 -27.47 7.51 12.26
C ASP A 57 -26.76 7.29 10.93
N PHE A 58 -26.18 6.10 10.73
CA PHE A 58 -25.54 5.72 9.47
C PHE A 58 -26.49 5.83 8.27
N GLN A 59 -27.76 5.44 8.43
CA GLN A 59 -28.76 5.47 7.35
C GLN A 59 -29.18 6.89 6.93
N LYS A 60 -28.99 7.91 7.78
CA LYS A 60 -29.23 9.32 7.40
C LYS A 60 -28.29 9.74 6.27
N LEU A 61 -27.04 9.30 6.32
CA LEU A 61 -26.00 9.60 5.33
C LEU A 61 -26.00 8.59 4.18
N PHE A 62 -26.20 7.31 4.49
CA PHE A 62 -26.09 6.21 3.52
C PHE A 62 -27.38 5.38 3.48
N PRO A 63 -28.40 5.83 2.72
CA PRO A 63 -29.65 5.09 2.64
C PRO A 63 -29.46 3.69 2.03
N PRO A 64 -30.29 2.71 2.44
CA PRO A 64 -30.26 1.36 1.87
C PRO A 64 -30.49 1.33 0.36
N ILE A 65 -29.94 0.32 -0.30
CA ILE A 65 -30.27 0.03 -1.71
C ILE A 65 -31.78 -0.18 -1.88
N LYS A 66 -32.30 0.09 -3.07
CA LYS A 66 -33.75 0.06 -3.37
C LYS A 66 -34.47 -1.20 -2.82
N ALA A 67 -33.89 -2.38 -2.98
CA ALA A 67 -34.46 -3.67 -2.52
C ALA A 67 -34.57 -3.83 -1.00
N HIS A 68 -33.94 -2.96 -0.22
CA HIS A 68 -33.92 -2.97 1.25
C HIS A 68 -34.46 -1.67 1.86
N ARG A 69 -35.02 -0.75 1.05
CA ARG A 69 -35.73 0.42 1.58
C ARG A 69 -36.95 -0.03 2.38
N GLY A 70 -37.15 0.54 3.55
CA GLY A 70 -38.25 0.18 4.47
C GLY A 70 -38.06 -1.11 5.26
N LYS A 71 -36.93 -1.82 5.11
CA LYS A 71 -36.61 -2.98 5.96
C LYS A 71 -35.85 -2.52 7.21
N ILE A 72 -36.22 -3.09 8.36
CA ILE A 72 -35.48 -2.90 9.60
C ILE A 72 -34.16 -3.65 9.49
N ILE A 73 -33.05 -2.91 9.59
CA ILE A 73 -31.71 -3.48 9.58
C ILE A 73 -31.30 -3.75 11.02
N SER A 74 -31.36 -5.01 11.43
CA SER A 74 -31.08 -5.40 12.83
C SER A 74 -29.83 -6.24 12.99
N SER A 75 -29.26 -6.80 11.92
CA SER A 75 -28.08 -7.67 11.99
C SER A 75 -27.00 -7.28 11.00
N LEU A 76 -25.77 -7.73 11.27
CA LEU A 76 -24.61 -7.47 10.43
C LEU A 76 -24.79 -8.08 9.02
N ALA A 77 -25.43 -9.25 8.91
CA ALA A 77 -25.79 -9.82 7.61
C ALA A 77 -26.76 -8.92 6.81
N LEU A 78 -27.82 -8.41 7.45
CA LEU A 78 -28.78 -7.52 6.82
C LEU A 78 -28.17 -6.18 6.46
N PHE A 79 -27.27 -5.65 7.30
CA PHE A 79 -26.50 -4.45 7.01
C PHE A 79 -25.62 -4.62 5.77
N VAL A 80 -24.96 -5.76 5.64
CA VAL A 80 -24.15 -6.05 4.45
C VAL A 80 -25.02 -6.14 3.18
N ARG A 81 -26.18 -6.80 3.27
CA ARG A 81 -27.12 -6.96 2.15
C ARG A 81 -27.73 -5.62 1.73
N SER A 82 -28.11 -4.78 2.68
CA SER A 82 -28.73 -3.47 2.45
C SER A 82 -27.78 -2.47 1.80
N ASN A 83 -26.47 -2.64 1.97
CA ASN A 83 -25.43 -1.81 1.36
C ASN A 83 -24.92 -2.36 0.02
N GLY A 84 -25.45 -3.48 -0.47
CA GLY A 84 -25.05 -4.08 -1.75
C GLY A 84 -23.84 -5.01 -1.67
N GLY A 85 -23.45 -5.44 -0.46
CA GLY A 85 -22.41 -6.43 -0.22
C GLY A 85 -21.25 -5.93 0.62
N ILE A 86 -20.36 -6.86 1.00
CA ILE A 86 -19.29 -6.63 2.00
C ILE A 86 -18.39 -5.47 1.60
N ASN A 87 -17.91 -5.43 0.35
CA ASN A 87 -17.00 -4.37 -0.10
C ASN A 87 -17.65 -2.98 -0.04
N TYR A 88 -18.90 -2.86 -0.49
CA TYR A 88 -19.62 -1.59 -0.41
C TYR A 88 -19.91 -1.17 1.03
N SER A 89 -20.17 -2.15 1.91
CA SER A 89 -20.36 -1.89 3.33
C SER A 89 -19.08 -1.34 3.98
N VAL A 90 -17.92 -1.96 3.68
CA VAL A 90 -16.61 -1.48 4.16
C VAL A 90 -16.33 -0.04 3.71
N GLU A 91 -16.52 0.26 2.42
CA GLU A 91 -16.26 1.60 1.90
C GLU A 91 -17.21 2.65 2.49
N ARG A 92 -18.51 2.33 2.64
CA ARG A 92 -19.47 3.27 3.24
C ARG A 92 -19.24 3.50 4.73
N VAL A 93 -18.86 2.48 5.50
CA VAL A 93 -18.52 2.67 6.92
C VAL A 93 -17.23 3.49 7.06
N ARG A 94 -16.25 3.29 6.18
CA ARG A 94 -15.06 4.15 6.12
C ARG A 94 -15.43 5.61 5.82
N GLU A 95 -16.31 5.83 4.85
CA GLU A 95 -16.78 7.17 4.49
C GLU A 95 -17.57 7.82 5.64
N TYR A 96 -18.45 7.06 6.30
CA TYR A 96 -19.16 7.48 7.50
C TYR A 96 -18.20 7.94 8.59
N LEU A 97 -17.19 7.13 8.92
CA LEU A 97 -16.17 7.48 9.90
C LEU A 97 -15.43 8.77 9.52
N ASN A 98 -15.08 8.96 8.25
CA ASN A 98 -14.42 10.20 7.80
C ASN A 98 -15.31 11.45 7.95
N ILE A 99 -16.63 11.29 7.88
CA ILE A 99 -17.59 12.39 8.08
C ILE A 99 -17.80 12.67 9.57
N THR A 100 -17.82 11.64 10.42
CA THR A 100 -18.13 11.76 11.85
C THR A 100 -16.91 12.02 12.75
N VAL A 101 -15.67 11.91 12.23
CA VAL A 101 -14.38 12.21 12.92
C VAL A 101 -14.27 13.62 13.52
N ILE A 102 -15.28 14.48 13.39
CA ILE A 102 -15.31 15.80 14.02
C ILE A 102 -15.60 15.72 15.53
N ASP A 103 -16.11 14.59 16.08
CA ASP A 103 -16.41 14.49 17.52
C ASP A 103 -15.93 13.17 18.16
N ALA A 104 -14.70 13.17 18.68
CA ALA A 104 -13.99 11.97 19.17
C ALA A 104 -14.54 11.37 20.50
N THR A 105 -15.60 11.95 21.07
CA THR A 105 -16.23 11.49 22.33
C THR A 105 -17.53 10.71 22.11
N ASP A 106 -17.95 10.55 20.85
CA ASP A 106 -19.21 9.92 20.49
C ASP A 106 -19.16 8.38 20.56
N THR A 107 -20.07 7.80 21.34
CA THR A 107 -20.28 6.36 21.50
C THR A 107 -20.63 5.68 20.18
N VAL A 108 -21.33 6.37 19.28
CA VAL A 108 -21.70 5.87 17.96
C VAL A 108 -20.46 5.72 17.08
N SER A 109 -19.54 6.68 17.11
CA SER A 109 -18.27 6.64 16.39
C SER A 109 -17.35 5.50 16.86
N THR A 110 -17.30 5.21 18.17
CA THR A 110 -16.58 4.03 18.69
C THR A 110 -17.19 2.73 18.18
N TYR A 111 -18.52 2.62 18.18
CA TYR A 111 -19.22 1.46 17.65
C TYR A 111 -19.05 1.29 16.14
N ALA A 112 -19.07 2.38 15.38
CA ALA A 112 -18.84 2.38 13.93
C ALA A 112 -17.44 1.87 13.56
N ASN A 113 -16.42 2.20 14.35
CA ASN A 113 -15.07 1.64 14.20
C ASN A 113 -15.07 0.12 14.43
N ALA A 114 -15.82 -0.37 15.42
CA ALA A 114 -15.96 -1.80 15.66
C ALA A 114 -16.68 -2.53 14.52
N VAL A 115 -17.74 -1.93 13.95
CA VAL A 115 -18.41 -2.43 12.74
C VAL A 115 -17.44 -2.45 11.55
N TYR A 116 -16.64 -1.39 11.38
CA TYR A 116 -15.64 -1.32 10.32
C TYR A 116 -14.61 -2.46 10.41
N GLY A 117 -14.00 -2.65 11.59
CA GLY A 117 -13.06 -3.75 11.84
C GLY A 117 -13.70 -5.12 11.57
N SER A 118 -14.90 -5.34 12.09
CA SER A 118 -15.67 -6.58 11.87
C SER A 118 -15.91 -6.88 10.39
N LEU A 119 -16.23 -5.85 9.59
CA LEU A 119 -16.43 -6.00 8.15
C LEU A 119 -15.13 -6.31 7.40
N LEU A 120 -13.98 -5.80 7.86
CA LEU A 120 -12.67 -6.17 7.31
C LEU A 120 -12.35 -7.64 7.58
N ASP A 121 -12.65 -8.14 8.79
CA ASP A 121 -12.46 -9.55 9.14
C ASP A 121 -13.35 -10.46 8.31
N VAL A 122 -14.63 -10.10 8.13
CA VAL A 122 -15.57 -10.79 7.24
C VAL A 122 -15.09 -10.76 5.78
N LYS A 123 -14.59 -9.61 5.31
CA LYS A 123 -14.03 -9.46 3.95
C LYS A 123 -12.84 -10.38 3.75
N SER A 124 -11.95 -10.49 4.74
CA SER A 124 -10.78 -11.36 4.70
C SER A 124 -11.14 -12.84 4.50
N CYS A 125 -12.30 -13.27 5.01
CA CYS A 125 -12.79 -14.64 4.90
C CYS A 125 -13.41 -14.97 3.53
N THR A 126 -13.87 -13.97 2.77
CA THR A 126 -14.63 -14.18 1.52
C THR A 126 -13.94 -13.77 0.24
N SER A 127 -12.86 -12.98 0.33
CA SER A 127 -12.13 -12.62 -0.87
C SER A 127 -11.61 -13.90 -1.52
N ARG A 128 -11.94 -14.10 -2.80
CA ARG A 128 -11.40 -15.19 -3.65
C ARG A 128 -9.87 -15.18 -3.72
N ARG A 129 -9.30 -14.03 -3.39
CA ARG A 129 -8.00 -13.93 -2.77
C ARG A 129 -8.26 -14.20 -1.29
N TYR A 130 -8.05 -15.39 -0.76
CA TYR A 130 -6.83 -15.46 0.04
C TYR A 130 -5.91 -14.36 -0.50
N LEU A 131 -5.87 -13.21 0.18
CA LEU A 131 -4.58 -12.85 0.67
C LEU A 131 -4.13 -14.16 1.32
N ARG A 132 -3.46 -15.01 0.51
CA ARG A 132 -2.13 -15.39 0.87
C ARG A 132 -1.68 -14.10 1.57
N LYS A 133 -1.68 -14.12 2.90
CA LYS A 133 -0.44 -13.76 3.56
C LYS A 133 0.56 -14.48 2.68
N THR A 134 0.99 -13.81 1.59
CA THR A 134 2.21 -14.14 0.94
C THR A 134 3.09 -14.16 2.16
N PRO A 135 3.72 -15.31 2.49
CA PRO A 135 4.51 -15.41 3.72
C PRO A 135 5.46 -14.22 3.88
N PHE A 136 5.72 -13.54 2.76
CA PHE A 136 6.28 -12.21 2.55
C PHE A 136 5.22 -11.11 2.35
N SER A 137 4.41 -10.73 3.34
CA SER A 137 3.78 -9.40 3.31
C SER A 137 4.87 -8.44 3.73
N ILE A 138 5.48 -7.81 2.74
CA ILE A 138 6.48 -6.78 2.98
C ILE A 138 5.79 -5.69 3.85
N PRO A 139 6.26 -5.42 5.08
CA PRO A 139 5.55 -4.54 6.01
C PRO A 139 5.53 -3.08 5.54
N TYR A 140 6.44 -2.74 4.62
CA TYR A 140 6.58 -1.40 4.04
C TYR A 140 6.34 -1.43 2.53
N CYS A 141 5.91 -0.30 1.99
CA CYS A 141 5.70 -0.11 0.57
C CYS A 141 6.98 -0.40 -0.20
N ALA A 142 6.90 -1.07 -1.34
CA ALA A 142 8.03 -1.41 -2.19
C ALA A 142 8.88 -0.20 -2.58
N PHE A 143 8.28 0.98 -2.74
CA PHE A 143 8.97 2.20 -3.16
C PHE A 143 9.32 3.17 -2.04
N CYS A 144 8.79 3.01 -0.83
CA CYS A 144 9.04 3.95 0.26
C CYS A 144 9.07 3.26 1.63
N TRP A 145 8.95 4.05 2.69
CA TRP A 145 9.03 3.61 4.08
C TRP A 145 7.66 3.49 4.77
N ARG A 146 6.59 3.95 4.11
CA ARG A 146 5.21 3.89 4.64
C ARG A 146 4.68 2.47 4.68
N ARG A 147 3.74 2.19 5.59
CA ARG A 147 3.16 0.87 5.79
C ARG A 147 2.28 0.41 4.62
N VAL A 148 2.16 -0.91 4.50
CA VAL A 148 1.23 -1.58 3.57
C VAL A 148 0.06 -2.10 4.38
N GLU A 149 -1.15 -1.70 4.02
CA GLU A 149 -2.38 -2.17 4.67
C GLU A 149 -3.00 -3.35 3.89
N ASP A 150 -3.58 -3.05 2.73
CA ASP A 150 -4.48 -3.96 2.03
C ASP A 150 -3.95 -4.43 0.66
N SER A 151 -2.64 -4.26 0.42
CA SER A 151 -2.06 -4.51 -0.90
C SER A 151 -0.85 -5.45 -0.86
N ALA A 152 -0.51 -6.02 -2.01
CA ALA A 152 0.63 -6.91 -2.16
C ALA A 152 1.97 -6.15 -2.28
N GLY A 153 2.22 -5.21 -1.36
CA GLY A 153 3.50 -4.51 -1.22
C GLY A 153 3.51 -3.02 -1.56
N TYR A 154 2.36 -2.33 -1.58
CA TYR A 154 2.28 -0.88 -1.85
C TYR A 154 1.45 -0.13 -0.79
N CYS A 155 1.91 1.04 -0.37
CA CYS A 155 1.05 1.96 0.42
C CYS A 155 -0.01 2.61 -0.48
N GLN A 156 -0.99 3.28 0.11
CA GLN A 156 -2.09 3.92 -0.61
C GLN A 156 -1.59 4.93 -1.67
N ILE A 157 -0.53 5.68 -1.37
CA ILE A 157 0.07 6.65 -2.31
C ILE A 157 0.67 5.98 -3.54
N HIS A 158 1.27 4.81 -3.37
CA HIS A 158 1.95 4.10 -4.45
C HIS A 158 1.15 2.92 -4.98
N HIS A 159 -0.13 2.82 -4.63
CA HIS A 159 -0.94 1.71 -5.09
C HIS A 159 -1.26 1.87 -6.59
N PRO A 160 -0.97 0.86 -7.44
CA PRO A 160 -1.09 0.99 -8.90
C PRO A 160 -2.50 1.32 -9.37
N ASN A 161 -3.52 0.90 -8.63
CA ASN A 161 -4.93 1.17 -8.96
C ASN A 161 -5.51 2.42 -8.28
N GLN A 162 -4.93 2.91 -7.18
CA GLN A 162 -5.48 4.08 -6.47
C GLN A 162 -4.78 5.36 -6.94
N SER A 163 -3.47 5.30 -7.20
CA SER A 163 -2.70 6.45 -7.68
C SER A 163 -1.69 6.04 -8.75
N LYS A 164 -2.21 5.79 -9.96
CA LYS A 164 -1.43 5.35 -11.11
C LYS A 164 -0.26 6.29 -11.43
N ARG A 165 -0.50 7.60 -11.34
CA ARG A 165 0.54 8.64 -11.57
C ARG A 165 1.69 8.52 -10.58
N SER A 166 1.37 8.45 -9.28
CA SER A 166 2.38 8.33 -8.22
C SER A 166 3.14 7.01 -8.30
N PHE A 167 2.44 5.91 -8.61
CA PHE A 167 3.06 4.61 -8.85
C PHE A 167 4.11 4.67 -9.97
N TYR A 168 3.76 5.14 -11.17
CA TYR A 168 4.73 5.19 -12.27
C TYR A 168 5.84 6.21 -12.04
N LYS A 169 5.57 7.30 -11.33
CA LYS A 169 6.58 8.27 -10.92
C LYS A 169 7.61 7.64 -9.98
N ALA A 170 7.17 6.85 -9.00
CA ALA A 170 8.04 6.15 -8.07
C ALA A 170 8.81 5.01 -8.76
N LYS A 171 8.13 4.23 -9.60
CA LYS A 171 8.74 3.20 -10.44
C LYS A 171 9.88 3.78 -11.28
N SER A 172 9.61 4.83 -12.04
CA SER A 172 10.63 5.49 -12.87
C SER A 172 11.78 6.05 -12.04
N ALA A 173 11.51 6.57 -10.83
CA ALA A 173 12.56 7.06 -9.95
C ALA A 173 13.55 5.96 -9.56
N LEU A 174 13.02 4.82 -9.12
CA LEU A 174 13.83 3.68 -8.72
C LEU A 174 14.63 3.12 -9.89
N GLU A 175 14.01 2.94 -11.05
CA GLU A 175 14.69 2.42 -12.25
C GLU A 175 15.79 3.38 -12.76
N SER A 176 15.56 4.69 -12.68
CA SER A 176 16.58 5.68 -12.98
C SER A 176 17.73 5.65 -11.99
N ALA A 177 17.44 5.52 -10.68
CA ALA A 177 18.46 5.42 -9.66
C ALA A 177 19.34 4.18 -9.86
N LEU A 178 18.74 3.02 -10.14
CA LEU A 178 19.48 1.77 -10.41
C LEU A 178 20.45 1.90 -11.59
N LYS A 179 20.03 2.61 -12.65
CA LYS A 179 20.86 2.90 -13.81
C LYS A 179 21.98 3.87 -13.49
N HIS A 180 21.69 4.90 -12.70
CA HIS A 180 22.67 5.91 -12.34
C HIS A 180 23.78 5.35 -11.45
N THR A 181 23.46 4.42 -10.55
CA THR A 181 24.45 3.82 -9.64
C THR A 181 25.07 2.53 -10.18
N GLU A 182 24.85 2.20 -11.46
CA GLU A 182 25.31 0.94 -12.08
C GLU A 182 25.05 -0.29 -11.20
N SER A 183 23.83 -0.37 -10.65
CA SER A 183 23.49 -1.38 -9.65
C SER A 183 23.66 -2.81 -10.18
N GLU A 184 24.07 -3.74 -9.32
CA GLU A 184 24.08 -5.19 -9.60
C GLU A 184 22.72 -5.72 -10.10
N TYR A 185 21.63 -4.98 -9.85
CA TYR A 185 20.28 -5.34 -10.26
C TYR A 185 19.91 -4.93 -11.69
N LEU A 186 20.82 -4.36 -12.49
CA LEU A 186 20.50 -3.95 -13.86
C LEU A 186 20.06 -5.12 -14.76
N GLY A 187 20.71 -6.29 -14.62
CA GLY A 187 20.30 -7.50 -15.33
C GLY A 187 18.92 -8.01 -14.89
N GLU A 188 18.58 -7.85 -13.61
CA GLU A 188 17.25 -8.19 -13.06
C GLU A 188 16.19 -7.21 -13.59
N LEU A 189 16.50 -5.92 -13.64
CA LEU A 189 15.65 -4.88 -14.19
C LEU A 189 15.34 -5.10 -15.68
N GLN A 190 16.35 -5.48 -16.48
CA GLN A 190 16.18 -5.79 -17.91
C GLN A 190 15.16 -6.93 -18.09
N LYS A 191 15.38 -8.06 -17.41
CA LYS A 191 14.48 -9.24 -17.46
C LYS A 191 13.05 -8.91 -17.04
N ILE A 192 12.89 -8.02 -16.06
CA ILE A 192 11.57 -7.58 -15.59
C ILE A 192 10.87 -6.67 -16.60
N ASN A 193 11.61 -5.80 -17.27
CA ASN A 193 11.04 -4.95 -18.33
C ASN A 193 10.59 -5.78 -19.53
N ASP A 194 11.31 -6.85 -19.87
CA ASP A 194 10.96 -7.75 -20.97
C ASP A 194 9.75 -8.63 -20.63
N SER A 195 9.72 -9.20 -19.42
CA SER A 195 8.66 -10.12 -18.98
C SER A 195 7.36 -9.44 -18.55
N LYS A 196 7.36 -8.12 -18.31
CA LYS A 196 6.20 -7.31 -17.90
C LYS A 196 5.36 -8.01 -16.81
N PRO A 197 5.95 -8.34 -15.65
CA PRO A 197 5.26 -9.11 -14.62
C PRO A 197 4.11 -8.30 -14.02
N LYS A 198 3.13 -9.02 -13.45
CA LYS A 198 2.06 -8.43 -12.65
C LYS A 198 2.64 -7.58 -11.51
N GLU A 199 1.94 -6.53 -11.13
CA GLU A 199 2.42 -5.50 -10.18
C GLU A 199 2.83 -6.09 -8.83
N TYR A 200 2.11 -7.09 -8.33
CA TYR A 200 2.47 -7.76 -7.07
C TYR A 200 3.80 -8.53 -7.12
N LYS A 201 4.25 -8.97 -8.31
CA LYS A 201 5.58 -9.57 -8.46
C LYS A 201 6.65 -8.48 -8.51
N TYR A 202 6.36 -7.39 -9.22
CA TYR A 202 7.25 -6.23 -9.28
C TYR A 202 7.53 -5.65 -7.88
N SER A 203 6.55 -5.66 -6.97
CA SER A 203 6.74 -5.14 -5.60
C SER A 203 7.87 -5.84 -4.83
N THR A 204 8.07 -7.14 -5.04
CA THR A 204 9.14 -7.90 -4.37
C THR A 204 10.51 -7.44 -4.84
N TYR A 205 10.68 -7.27 -6.16
CA TYR A 205 11.91 -6.74 -6.77
C TYR A 205 12.15 -5.30 -6.32
N ALA A 206 11.15 -4.43 -6.48
CA ALA A 206 11.26 -3.03 -6.12
C ALA A 206 11.56 -2.81 -4.63
N PHE A 207 11.02 -3.66 -3.76
CA PHE A 207 11.35 -3.59 -2.33
C PHE A 207 12.83 -3.86 -2.08
N LYS A 208 13.37 -4.95 -2.63
CA LYS A 208 14.80 -5.30 -2.56
C LYS A 208 15.68 -4.20 -3.15
N TRP A 209 15.36 -3.75 -4.35
CA TRP A 209 16.12 -2.71 -5.05
C TRP A 209 16.10 -1.37 -4.31
N THR A 210 14.96 -1.00 -3.73
CA THR A 210 14.90 0.22 -2.92
C THR A 210 15.83 0.08 -1.72
N ALA A 211 15.81 -1.07 -1.06
CA ALA A 211 16.62 -1.33 0.13
C ALA A 211 18.14 -1.21 -0.13
N SER A 212 18.63 -1.46 -1.35
CA SER A 212 20.06 -1.36 -1.66
C SER A 212 20.63 0.06 -1.67
N PHE A 213 19.79 1.10 -1.63
CA PHE A 213 20.24 2.50 -1.60
C PHE A 213 20.57 3.03 -0.20
N ALA A 214 20.53 2.17 0.82
CA ALA A 214 20.98 2.52 2.15
C ALA A 214 21.70 1.32 2.80
N LYS A 215 22.46 1.58 3.85
CA LYS A 215 23.15 0.52 4.59
C LYS A 215 22.18 -0.26 5.47
N HIS A 216 22.22 -1.59 5.43
CA HIS A 216 21.27 -2.42 6.19
C HIS A 216 21.42 -2.23 7.72
N PRO A 217 20.33 -2.14 8.52
CA PRO A 217 20.42 -1.83 9.95
C PRO A 217 21.10 -2.90 10.82
N ARG A 218 21.29 -4.12 10.30
CA ARG A 218 22.00 -5.22 11.00
C ARG A 218 23.39 -4.83 11.56
N TYR A 219 24.03 -3.80 11.01
CA TYR A 219 25.34 -3.36 11.47
C TYR A 219 25.32 -2.62 12.81
N ILE A 220 24.15 -2.19 13.30
CA ILE A 220 24.01 -1.61 14.64
C ILE A 220 24.20 -2.65 15.76
N ASN A 221 24.02 -3.94 15.45
CA ASN A 221 24.09 -5.02 16.45
C ASN A 221 25.42 -5.04 17.17
N ARG A 222 26.52 -4.75 16.46
CA ARG A 222 27.84 -4.66 17.07
C ARG A 222 27.88 -3.56 18.13
N ASP A 223 27.40 -2.36 17.81
CA ASP A 223 27.39 -1.22 18.71
C ASP A 223 26.44 -1.43 19.92
N LEU A 224 25.37 -2.20 19.74
CA LEU A 224 24.47 -2.64 20.83
C LEU A 224 25.14 -3.66 21.76
N ILE A 225 25.80 -4.67 21.19
CA ILE A 225 26.52 -5.73 21.93
C ILE A 225 27.70 -5.15 22.71
N GLU A 226 28.53 -4.30 22.08
CA GLU A 226 29.69 -3.65 22.72
C GLU A 226 29.30 -2.79 23.93
N ARG A 227 28.06 -2.31 23.99
CA ARG A 227 27.52 -1.51 25.10
C ARG A 227 26.70 -2.31 26.10
N GLY A 228 26.72 -3.65 26.01
CA GLY A 228 26.05 -4.54 26.96
C GLY A 228 24.53 -4.53 26.86
N VAL A 229 23.95 -4.04 25.76
CA VAL A 229 22.49 -4.03 25.57
C VAL A 229 22.03 -5.39 25.05
N ASN A 230 21.66 -6.29 25.97
CA ASN A 230 21.28 -7.68 25.68
C ASN A 230 19.83 -7.86 25.18
N SER A 231 19.33 -6.94 24.34
CA SER A 231 18.06 -7.01 23.58
C SER A 231 16.75 -6.64 24.29
N GLU A 232 16.69 -6.53 25.61
CA GLU A 232 15.51 -6.02 26.31
C GLU A 232 15.58 -4.50 26.48
N ILE A 233 14.54 -3.79 26.03
CA ILE A 233 14.37 -2.37 26.28
C ILE A 233 13.61 -2.22 27.59
N ASN A 234 14.19 -1.51 28.56
CA ASN A 234 13.56 -1.16 29.81
C ASN A 234 13.82 0.32 30.13
N ASP A 235 13.18 0.84 31.17
CA ASP A 235 13.26 2.26 31.52
C ASP A 235 14.70 2.70 31.85
N GLU A 236 15.51 1.79 32.40
CA GLU A 236 16.90 2.03 32.78
C GLU A 236 17.84 2.19 31.58
N ASN A 237 17.55 1.51 30.46
CA ASN A 237 18.42 1.49 29.29
C ASN A 237 17.87 2.23 28.06
N LEU A 238 16.63 2.72 28.11
CA LEU A 238 15.96 3.41 27.01
C LEU A 238 16.81 4.54 26.43
N SER A 239 17.25 5.49 27.26
CA SER A 239 18.01 6.66 26.80
C SER A 239 19.36 6.27 26.19
N ILE A 240 19.99 5.20 26.69
CA ILE A 240 21.22 4.64 26.13
C ILE A 240 20.95 4.08 24.72
N ILE A 241 19.89 3.27 24.57
CA ILE A 241 19.50 2.66 23.30
C ILE A 241 19.10 3.72 22.27
N ALA A 242 18.26 4.68 22.66
CA ALA A 242 17.87 5.81 21.82
C ALA A 242 19.11 6.58 21.34
N GLY A 243 20.07 6.84 22.22
CA GLY A 243 21.34 7.47 21.87
C GLY A 243 22.18 6.66 20.88
N ILE A 244 22.24 5.33 21.01
CA ILE A 244 22.93 4.46 20.04
C ILE A 244 22.25 4.52 18.68
N VAL A 245 20.92 4.41 18.63
CA VAL A 245 20.13 4.45 17.39
C VAL A 245 20.27 5.81 16.70
N LEU A 246 20.21 6.91 17.43
CA LEU A 246 20.40 8.26 16.84
C LEU A 246 21.80 8.45 16.29
N ARG A 247 22.85 7.98 16.98
CA ARG A 247 24.22 8.03 16.45
C ARG A 247 24.36 7.20 15.18
N PHE A 248 23.74 6.02 15.14
CA PHE A 248 23.74 5.18 13.94
C PHE A 248 23.02 5.87 12.77
N ILE A 249 21.80 6.40 13.00
CA ILE A 249 21.05 7.16 11.99
C ILE A 249 21.85 8.36 11.50
N LYS A 250 22.47 9.12 12.40
CA LYS A 250 23.30 10.28 12.06
C LYS A 250 24.45 9.92 11.12
N LYS A 251 25.13 8.80 11.39
CA LYS A 251 26.29 8.35 10.64
C LYS A 251 25.92 7.71 9.31
N GLU A 252 24.97 6.79 9.32
CA GLU A 252 24.69 5.91 8.18
C GLU A 252 23.49 6.37 7.35
N TYR A 253 22.57 7.16 7.93
CA TYR A 253 21.34 7.66 7.31
C TYR A 253 21.23 9.19 7.36
N PRO A 254 22.17 9.92 6.74
CA PRO A 254 22.26 11.38 6.86
C PRO A 254 21.03 12.12 6.32
N LYS A 255 20.39 11.66 5.23
CA LYS A 255 19.20 12.34 4.67
C LYS A 255 17.99 12.19 5.58
N THR A 256 17.92 11.11 6.33
CA THR A 256 16.94 10.84 7.38
C THR A 256 17.23 11.68 8.61
N TYR A 257 18.50 11.70 9.06
CA TYR A 257 18.90 12.46 10.24
C TYR A 257 18.61 13.96 10.13
N ILE A 258 18.80 14.57 8.94
CA ILE A 258 18.52 15.99 8.70
C ILE A 258 17.04 16.34 8.94
N ARG A 259 16.13 15.37 8.86
CA ARG A 259 14.70 15.56 9.14
C ARG A 259 14.37 15.48 10.63
N LEU A 260 15.27 14.96 11.46
CA LEU A 260 15.03 14.83 12.90
C LEU A 260 15.28 16.17 13.62
N PRO A 261 14.56 16.45 14.71
CA PRO A 261 14.81 17.63 15.52
C PRO A 261 16.24 17.63 16.07
N LYS A 262 16.88 18.80 16.12
CA LYS A 262 18.25 18.96 16.64
C LYS A 262 18.33 18.69 18.15
N SER A 263 17.25 18.99 18.86
CA SER A 263 17.06 18.69 20.29
C SER A 263 16.13 17.49 20.42
N VAL A 264 16.68 16.38 20.88
CA VAL A 264 15.91 15.21 21.27
C VAL A 264 15.59 15.37 22.75
N PRO A 265 14.33 15.23 23.19
CA PRO A 265 13.99 15.22 24.61
C PRO A 265 14.88 14.25 25.39
N ASP A 266 15.38 14.70 26.55
CA ASP A 266 16.32 13.91 27.35
C ASP A 266 15.67 12.66 27.97
N ASN A 267 14.34 12.67 28.11
CA ASN A 267 13.56 11.58 28.71
C ASN A 267 12.31 11.26 27.86
N PHE A 268 12.25 10.05 27.34
CA PHE A 268 11.02 9.48 26.77
C PHE A 268 10.40 8.51 27.79
N ALA A 269 9.07 8.52 27.91
CA ALA A 269 8.38 7.61 28.83
C ALA A 269 8.38 6.15 28.35
N SER A 270 8.60 5.91 27.05
CA SER A 270 8.67 4.57 26.47
C SER A 270 9.40 4.54 25.11
N TRP A 271 9.79 3.35 24.65
CA TRP A 271 10.35 3.16 23.31
C TRP A 271 9.35 3.51 22.19
N GLN A 272 8.06 3.28 22.47
CA GLN A 272 6.94 3.65 21.64
C GLN A 272 6.93 5.17 21.42
N ASP A 273 7.07 5.95 22.50
CA ASP A 273 7.10 7.41 22.43
C ASP A 273 8.29 7.92 21.64
N PHE A 274 9.47 7.32 21.84
CA PHE A 274 10.65 7.64 21.06
C PHE A 274 10.46 7.33 19.57
N THR A 275 9.87 6.17 19.25
CA THR A 275 9.58 5.78 17.86
C THR A 275 8.59 6.73 17.21
N LEU A 276 7.51 7.10 17.92
CA LEU A 276 6.51 8.06 17.45
C LEU A 276 7.12 9.45 17.27
N PHE A 277 8.00 9.89 18.17
CA PHE A 277 8.73 11.15 18.03
C PHE A 277 9.53 11.18 16.73
N VAL A 278 10.27 10.11 16.43
CA VAL A 278 11.00 10.00 15.16
C VAL A 278 10.04 9.99 13.96
N LEU A 279 8.96 9.21 14.02
CA LEU A 279 7.98 9.14 12.93
C LEU A 279 7.31 10.49 12.67
N LYS A 280 6.92 11.23 13.70
CA LYS A 280 6.32 12.57 13.59
C LYS A 280 7.27 13.54 12.88
N ALA A 281 8.57 13.43 13.14
CA ALA A 281 9.58 14.24 12.45
C ALA A 281 9.72 13.87 10.96
N LEU A 282 9.54 12.59 10.60
CA LEU A 282 9.64 12.14 9.21
C LEU A 282 8.36 12.41 8.41
N ASP A 283 7.19 12.15 9.00
CA ASP A 283 5.86 12.35 8.39
C ASP A 283 4.76 12.31 9.47
N PRO A 284 4.18 13.46 9.85
CA PRO A 284 3.12 13.54 10.86
C PRO A 284 1.88 12.71 10.52
N ILE A 285 1.56 12.54 9.23
CA ILE A 285 0.39 11.78 8.79
C ILE A 285 0.62 10.29 9.00
N GLU A 286 1.81 9.80 8.61
CA GLU A 286 2.17 8.41 8.88
C GLU A 286 2.26 8.16 10.39
N ALA A 287 2.78 9.09 11.19
CA ALA A 287 2.82 8.95 12.64
C ALA A 287 1.43 8.83 13.27
N ALA A 288 0.47 9.70 12.90
CA ALA A 288 -0.91 9.60 13.36
C ALA A 288 -1.55 8.25 12.98
N PHE A 289 -1.19 7.73 11.81
CA PHE A 289 -1.63 6.42 11.37
C PHE A 289 -1.04 5.28 12.24
N TRP A 290 0.19 5.42 12.74
CA TRP A 290 0.80 4.48 13.69
C TRP A 290 0.14 4.53 15.06
N GLU A 291 -0.21 5.72 15.55
CA GLU A 291 -0.96 5.92 16.80
C GLU A 291 -2.36 5.29 16.73
N ALA A 292 -3.07 5.49 15.62
CA ALA A 292 -4.45 5.03 15.45
C ALA A 292 -4.62 3.50 15.23
N LYS A 293 -3.54 2.77 14.92
CA LYS A 293 -3.61 1.34 14.55
C LYS A 293 -2.92 0.39 15.54
N ASP A 294 -3.12 0.68 16.82
CA ASP A 294 -2.66 -0.13 17.94
C ASP A 294 -1.16 -0.41 17.87
N ILE A 295 -0.38 0.61 18.19
CA ILE A 295 1.09 0.57 18.26
C ILE A 295 1.59 -0.66 19.04
N GLU A 296 0.81 -1.10 20.02
CA GLU A 296 1.04 -2.29 20.84
C GLU A 296 1.01 -3.60 20.04
N ALA A 297 0.15 -3.75 19.03
CA ALA A 297 0.10 -4.97 18.21
C ALA A 297 1.35 -5.13 17.32
N TRP A 298 1.99 -4.02 16.97
CA TRP A 298 3.20 -3.99 16.13
C TRP A 298 4.50 -3.96 16.94
N MET A 299 4.44 -3.48 18.17
CA MET A 299 5.54 -3.44 19.13
C MET A 299 5.41 -4.50 20.24
N ASN A 300 4.53 -5.49 20.06
CA ASN A 300 4.29 -6.53 21.06
C ASN A 300 5.51 -7.47 21.16
N PRO A 301 6.05 -7.78 22.36
CA PRO A 301 7.33 -8.47 22.54
C PRO A 301 7.29 -9.98 22.26
N GLY A 302 6.25 -10.50 21.61
CA GLY A 302 5.88 -11.92 21.65
C GLY A 302 6.90 -12.92 21.11
N VAL A 303 7.88 -12.54 20.27
CA VAL A 303 8.95 -13.47 19.85
C VAL A 303 10.24 -12.75 19.48
N GLY A 304 11.19 -12.66 20.40
CA GLY A 304 12.62 -12.87 20.15
C GLY A 304 13.43 -11.88 19.30
N HIS A 305 12.87 -10.84 18.68
CA HIS A 305 13.67 -9.76 18.08
C HIS A 305 13.00 -8.38 18.24
N PRO A 306 13.70 -7.37 18.78
CA PRO A 306 13.09 -6.35 19.63
C PRO A 306 12.62 -5.13 18.84
N ASN A 307 11.67 -4.38 19.42
CA ASN A 307 11.07 -3.13 18.92
C ASN A 307 12.04 -2.10 18.29
N ILE A 308 13.33 -2.19 18.60
CA ILE A 308 14.40 -1.39 17.99
C ILE A 308 14.47 -1.56 16.47
N PHE A 309 14.33 -2.79 15.97
CA PHE A 309 14.44 -3.06 14.53
C PHE A 309 13.29 -2.45 13.73
N VAL A 310 12.12 -2.24 14.34
CA VAL A 310 10.99 -1.57 13.66
C VAL A 310 11.39 -0.15 13.27
N LEU A 311 11.88 0.64 14.22
CA LEU A 311 12.35 2.00 13.97
C LEU A 311 13.54 2.03 12.99
N LEU A 312 14.48 1.11 13.16
CA LEU A 312 15.64 1.00 12.27
C LEU A 312 15.24 0.65 10.83
N MET A 313 14.27 -0.23 10.64
CA MET A 313 13.77 -0.57 9.32
C MET A 313 13.02 0.60 8.68
N VAL A 314 12.25 1.38 9.45
CA VAL A 314 11.61 2.60 8.93
C VAL A 314 12.65 3.62 8.49
N THR A 315 13.63 3.93 9.35
CA THR A 315 14.67 4.92 9.05
C THR A 315 15.58 4.49 7.91
N TYR A 316 15.93 3.21 7.84
CA TYR A 316 16.62 2.59 6.72
C TYR A 316 15.87 2.77 5.39
N ARG A 317 14.57 2.47 5.38
CA ARG A 317 13.72 2.62 4.19
C ARG A 317 13.52 4.08 3.83
N HIS A 318 13.42 4.96 4.82
CA HIS A 318 13.30 6.40 4.61
C HIS A 318 14.57 6.93 3.94
N GLU A 319 15.75 6.55 4.43
CA GLU A 319 17.03 6.93 3.82
C GLU A 319 17.10 6.52 2.36
N ALA A 320 16.87 5.23 2.08
CA ALA A 320 16.86 4.70 0.73
C ALA A 320 15.91 5.49 -0.19
N PHE A 321 14.70 5.78 0.30
CA PHE A 321 13.73 6.59 -0.42
C PHE A 321 14.26 8.01 -0.71
N GLN A 322 14.87 8.68 0.26
CA GLN A 322 15.45 10.02 0.05
C GLN A 322 16.64 10.00 -0.92
N VAL A 323 17.50 8.98 -0.85
CA VAL A 323 18.62 8.78 -1.78
C VAL A 323 18.09 8.62 -3.21
N ILE A 324 17.14 7.72 -3.44
CA ILE A 324 16.51 7.51 -4.76
C ILE A 324 15.89 8.80 -5.30
N ASN A 325 15.20 9.56 -4.45
CA ASN A 325 14.56 10.80 -4.88
C ASN A 325 15.54 11.95 -5.11
N SER A 326 16.78 11.86 -4.63
CA SER A 326 17.80 12.88 -4.84
C SER A 326 18.54 12.77 -6.17
N PHE A 327 18.44 11.63 -6.87
CA PHE A 327 18.98 11.54 -8.22
C PHE A 327 18.21 12.45 -9.16
N GLU A 328 18.96 13.20 -9.96
CA GLU A 328 18.39 14.02 -11.01
C GLU A 328 17.64 13.13 -12.00
N ARG A 329 16.38 13.51 -12.26
CA ARG A 329 15.59 12.86 -13.28
C ARG A 329 15.67 13.76 -14.50
N PRO A 330 16.25 13.29 -15.62
CA PRO A 330 16.15 14.05 -16.85
C PRO A 330 14.66 14.22 -17.16
N ARG A 331 14.17 15.46 -17.03
CA ARG A 331 12.80 15.82 -17.38
C ARG A 331 12.77 16.13 -18.87
N GLY A 332 11.82 15.51 -19.56
CA GLY A 332 11.57 15.73 -20.98
C GLY A 332 11.94 14.52 -21.85
N PRO A 333 11.53 14.53 -23.13
CA PRO A 333 12.03 13.56 -24.09
C PRO A 333 13.56 13.60 -24.08
N LYS A 334 14.23 12.44 -24.10
CA LYS A 334 15.70 12.33 -24.15
C LYS A 334 16.25 13.26 -25.24
N LYS A 335 16.67 14.48 -24.91
CA LYS A 335 17.30 15.37 -25.88
C LYS A 335 18.75 14.92 -26.01
N GLY A 336 19.09 14.45 -27.21
CA GLY A 336 20.40 13.96 -27.60
C GLY A 336 20.32 13.43 -29.02
N ALA A 337 21.44 13.45 -29.74
CA ALA A 337 21.56 13.06 -31.14
C ALA A 337 20.96 11.67 -31.46
N GLU A 338 20.94 10.75 -30.48
CA GLU A 338 20.31 9.44 -30.60
C GLU A 338 18.78 9.47 -30.78
N LEU A 339 18.07 10.36 -30.08
CA LEU A 339 16.60 10.41 -30.16
C LEU A 339 16.16 11.10 -31.46
N GLU A 340 16.94 12.08 -31.91
CA GLU A 340 16.75 12.73 -33.20
C GLU A 340 17.01 11.75 -34.35
N SER A 341 18.09 10.97 -34.27
CA SER A 341 18.39 9.87 -35.19
C SER A 341 17.24 8.84 -35.23
N LYS A 342 16.78 8.34 -34.08
CA LYS A 342 15.67 7.38 -34.02
C LYS A 342 14.34 7.96 -34.52
N ASN A 343 14.04 9.23 -34.24
CA ASN A 343 12.85 9.88 -34.79
C ASN A 343 12.98 10.10 -36.29
N ASN A 344 14.18 10.39 -36.82
CA ASN A 344 14.42 10.55 -38.25
C ASN A 344 14.29 9.22 -39.01
N GLU A 345 14.79 8.12 -38.44
CA GLU A 345 14.53 6.77 -38.96
C GLU A 345 13.04 6.44 -38.96
N LEU A 346 12.34 6.75 -37.87
CA LEU A 346 10.91 6.50 -37.75
C LEU A 346 10.11 7.36 -38.74
N ARG A 347 10.49 8.63 -38.94
CA ARG A 347 9.93 9.53 -39.96
C ARG A 347 10.16 8.99 -41.37
N LYS A 348 11.34 8.44 -41.65
CA LYS A 348 11.64 7.80 -42.94
C LYS A 348 10.71 6.61 -43.17
N LYS A 349 10.61 5.68 -42.22
CA LYS A 349 9.71 4.52 -42.30
C LYS A 349 8.24 4.91 -42.48
N ILE A 350 7.77 5.92 -41.74
CA ILE A 350 6.41 6.45 -41.89
C ILE A 350 6.19 7.04 -43.29
N ARG A 351 7.15 7.79 -43.85
CA ARG A 351 7.07 8.33 -45.21
C ARG A 351 7.07 7.22 -46.26
N ASP A 352 7.95 6.24 -46.14
CA ASP A 352 8.04 5.14 -47.10
C ASP A 352 6.72 4.35 -47.16
N LEU A 353 6.13 4.05 -45.98
CA LEU A 353 4.81 3.40 -45.90
C LEU A 353 3.68 4.31 -46.42
N ALA A 354 3.72 5.61 -46.13
CA ALA A 354 2.72 6.55 -46.63
C ALA A 354 2.78 6.70 -48.16
N LYS A 355 3.98 6.75 -48.74
CA LYS A 355 4.20 6.79 -50.20
C LYS A 355 3.73 5.49 -50.86
N LEU A 356 4.01 4.34 -50.25
CA LEU A 356 3.51 3.04 -50.73
C LEU A 356 1.98 2.96 -50.69
N GLN A 357 1.35 3.43 -49.61
CA GLN A 357 -0.12 3.44 -49.52
C GLN A 357 -0.74 4.42 -50.52
N LEU A 358 -0.12 5.58 -50.75
CA LEU A 358 -0.54 6.53 -51.78
C LEU A 358 -0.43 5.93 -53.18
N SER A 359 0.66 5.23 -53.51
CA SER A 359 0.83 4.62 -54.83
C SER A 359 -0.12 3.45 -55.07
N MET A 360 -0.48 2.69 -54.03
CA MET A 360 -1.37 1.53 -54.14
C MET A 360 -2.86 1.89 -54.07
N SER A 361 -3.24 2.84 -53.21
CA SER A 361 -4.65 3.07 -52.85
C SER A 361 -5.11 4.52 -52.92
N GLY A 362 -4.20 5.46 -53.20
CA GLY A 362 -4.48 6.91 -53.22
C GLY A 362 -4.83 7.52 -51.86
N LYS A 363 -4.82 6.74 -50.76
CA LYS A 363 -5.17 7.22 -49.41
C LYS A 363 -4.20 6.68 -48.36
N ILE A 364 -3.87 7.52 -47.39
CA ILE A 364 -2.99 7.14 -46.27
C ILE A 364 -3.82 6.64 -45.10
N ASN A 365 -3.61 5.38 -44.71
CA ASN A 365 -4.19 4.77 -43.52
C ASN A 365 -3.23 4.81 -42.33
N ARG A 366 -3.29 5.90 -41.56
CA ARG A 366 -2.44 6.11 -40.38
C ARG A 366 -2.59 5.06 -39.27
N ALA A 367 -3.72 4.35 -39.21
CA ALA A 367 -3.93 3.28 -38.22
C ALA A 367 -3.20 1.99 -38.61
N GLU A 368 -3.08 1.74 -39.91
CA GLU A 368 -2.34 0.61 -40.47
C GLU A 368 -0.83 0.82 -40.34
N ILE A 369 -0.34 2.01 -40.69
CA ILE A 369 1.06 2.41 -40.45
C ILE A 369 1.41 2.25 -38.96
N GLY A 370 0.51 2.66 -38.07
CA GLY A 370 0.70 2.50 -36.62
C GLY A 370 0.79 1.03 -36.17
N ARG A 371 -0.04 0.15 -36.75
CA ARG A 371 0.01 -1.30 -36.47
C ARG A 371 1.33 -1.90 -36.95
N GLU A 372 1.76 -1.57 -38.14
CA GLU A 372 2.98 -2.11 -38.75
C GLU A 372 4.24 -1.65 -38.02
N LEU A 373 4.28 -0.38 -37.59
CA LEU A 373 5.40 0.18 -36.83
C LEU A 373 5.28 0.00 -35.31
N SER A 374 4.23 -0.68 -34.82
CA SER A 374 3.95 -0.87 -33.39
C SER A 374 3.89 0.44 -32.58
N ILE A 375 3.32 1.51 -33.17
CA ILE A 375 3.14 2.82 -32.55
C ILE A 375 1.68 3.29 -32.65
N SER A 376 1.28 4.24 -31.80
CA SER A 376 -0.10 4.74 -31.83
C SER A 376 -0.39 5.54 -33.09
N ARG A 377 -1.64 5.46 -33.59
CA ARG A 377 -2.15 6.31 -34.68
C ARG A 377 -1.89 7.81 -34.43
N GLN A 378 -2.04 8.26 -33.18
CA GLN A 378 -1.75 9.64 -32.80
C GLN A 378 -0.27 9.99 -32.99
N ARG A 379 0.64 9.09 -32.62
CA ARG A 379 2.09 9.30 -32.81
C ARG A 379 2.46 9.37 -34.29
N VAL A 380 1.84 8.54 -35.13
CA VAL A 380 1.97 8.62 -36.60
C VAL A 380 1.51 9.99 -37.10
N SER A 381 0.35 10.48 -36.64
CA SER A 381 -0.20 11.76 -37.08
C SER A 381 0.71 12.94 -36.75
N VAL A 382 1.26 12.97 -35.53
CA VAL A 382 2.19 14.03 -35.08
C VAL A 382 3.47 14.02 -35.92
N LEU A 383 4.08 12.85 -36.10
CA LEU A 383 5.33 12.73 -36.85
C LEU A 383 5.14 13.02 -38.35
N MET A 384 3.97 12.72 -38.91
CA MET A 384 3.62 13.11 -40.28
C MET A 384 3.42 14.62 -40.42
N SER A 385 2.72 15.27 -39.48
CA SER A 385 2.47 16.72 -39.56
C SER A 385 3.71 17.59 -39.38
N GLU A 386 4.75 17.04 -38.74
CA GLU A 386 6.03 17.71 -38.54
C GLU A 386 6.96 17.66 -39.77
N THR A 387 6.63 16.83 -40.77
CA THR A 387 7.42 16.69 -42.00
C THR A 387 6.52 16.99 -43.18
N THR A 388 6.79 18.07 -43.90
CA THR A 388 6.19 18.33 -45.21
C THR A 388 6.37 17.09 -46.08
N ILE A 389 5.26 16.55 -46.56
CA ILE A 389 5.26 15.49 -47.56
C ILE A 389 5.35 16.23 -48.89
N ASP A 390 6.57 16.39 -49.40
CA ASP A 390 6.80 16.71 -50.80
C ASP A 390 6.57 15.46 -51.68
#